data_AF-A0A369HB17-F1
#
_entry.id   AF-A0A369HB17-F1
#
_cell.length_a   1.000
_cell.length_b   1.000
_cell.length_c   1.000
_cell.angle_alpha   90.00
_cell.angle_beta   90.00
_cell.angle_gamma   90.00
#
_symmetry.space_group_name_H-M   'P 1'
#
loop_
_entity.id
_entity.type
_entity.pdbx_description
1 polymer ?
#
loop_
_entity_poly.entity_id
_entity_poly.type
_entity_poly.pdbx_seq_one_letter_code
_entity_poly.pdbx_strand_id
1 'polypeptide(L)'
;MKHTLLHLVALAGLSQALRPWFYPPENAADARRCGGPVGYMDRLCGTRRYCEAFDGAPNRTDFAFSSTAECFRFYEPEPKTRPSRGQPNSRTKLLPWIEPNSKKAEECGDGSIRFITEANCGTQRYCDAFASVEMARTDGKFTSKAGCLAAHAPRPAGSKEAKWPWIEGKDDFRKCGIEGWREPICGTQRYCDAFDLEPEMVNGRFDSSSECYAAHEPMPAGYVKKSMKMAWHSSDPLTRAWCDSELFWHISCGSDGYCGGYDIDFNNTDARFLSTADCLKAFEDRPPEDQAEEGSRRVVEE
;
A
#
# COMPACT_ATOMS: atom_id res chain seq x y z
N MET A 1 17.50 -54.73 44.60
CA MET A 1 17.88 -53.30 44.67
C MET A 1 17.44 -52.66 43.37
N LYS A 2 16.42 -51.80 43.40
CA LYS A 2 15.81 -51.15 42.22
C LYS A 2 16.40 -49.74 42.12
N HIS A 3 17.13 -49.44 41.04
CA HIS A 3 17.50 -48.07 40.72
C HIS A 3 16.59 -47.56 39.61
N THR A 4 15.61 -46.76 40.01
CA THR A 4 14.75 -45.99 39.12
C THR A 4 15.50 -44.70 38.77
N LEU A 5 15.91 -44.57 37.51
CA LEU A 5 16.48 -43.34 36.98
C LEU A 5 15.32 -42.39 36.63
N LEU A 6 15.14 -41.32 37.41
CA LEU A 6 14.25 -40.22 37.05
C LEU A 6 14.96 -39.32 36.03
N HIS A 7 14.49 -39.32 34.79
CA HIS A 7 14.78 -38.24 33.84
C HIS A 7 13.84 -37.06 34.12
N LEU A 8 14.36 -36.03 34.77
CA LEU A 8 13.77 -34.69 34.78
C LEU A 8 14.00 -34.06 33.41
N VAL A 9 12.98 -34.08 32.56
CA VAL A 9 12.92 -33.20 31.38
C VAL A 9 12.46 -31.83 31.87
N ALA A 10 13.41 -30.90 31.97
CA ALA A 10 13.10 -29.49 32.17
C ALA A 10 12.52 -28.93 30.86
N LEU A 11 11.19 -28.90 30.75
CA LEU A 11 10.48 -28.09 29.76
C LEU A 11 10.63 -26.62 30.17
N ALA A 12 11.71 -25.97 29.74
CA ALA A 12 11.80 -24.51 29.73
C ALA A 12 10.86 -24.01 28.63
N GLY A 13 9.57 -23.88 28.96
CA GLY A 13 8.59 -23.19 28.12
C GLY A 13 8.96 -21.71 28.06
N LEU A 14 9.59 -21.29 26.97
CA LEU A 14 9.62 -19.89 26.58
C LEU A 14 8.17 -19.52 26.24
N SER A 15 7.40 -19.07 27.23
CA SER A 15 6.12 -18.41 27.00
C SER A 15 6.40 -17.22 26.09
N GLN A 16 6.08 -17.33 24.80
CA GLN A 16 6.14 -16.19 23.90
C GLN A 16 5.22 -15.12 24.49
N ALA A 17 5.76 -13.91 24.69
CA ALA A 17 4.95 -12.79 25.12
C ALA A 17 3.85 -12.56 24.08
N LEU A 18 2.60 -12.51 24.53
CA LEU A 18 1.47 -12.21 23.66
C LEU A 18 1.67 -10.82 23.02
N ARG A 19 1.23 -10.69 21.78
CA ARG A 19 1.23 -9.42 21.06
C ARG A 19 0.17 -8.49 21.66
N PRO A 20 0.44 -7.18 21.74
CA PRO A 20 -0.55 -6.22 22.23
C PRO A 20 -1.75 -6.15 21.30
N TRP A 21 -2.93 -5.89 21.88
CA TRP A 21 -4.16 -5.70 21.11
C TRP A 21 -4.21 -4.33 20.41
N PHE A 22 -4.50 -4.32 19.11
CA PHE A 22 -4.64 -3.11 18.31
C PHE A 22 -6.10 -2.82 17.93
N TYR A 23 -6.48 -1.55 17.99
CA TYR A 23 -7.75 -1.06 17.47
C TYR A 23 -7.57 -0.45 16.07
N PRO A 24 -8.58 -0.56 15.18
CA PRO A 24 -8.53 0.10 13.89
C PRO A 24 -8.38 1.63 14.05
N PRO A 25 -7.78 2.31 13.06
CA PRO A 25 -7.74 3.76 12.99
C PRO A 25 -9.12 4.40 13.18
N GLU A 26 -9.16 5.55 13.84
CA GLU A 26 -10.43 6.26 14.11
C GLU A 26 -10.86 7.15 12.96
N ASN A 27 -9.90 7.66 12.17
CA ASN A 27 -10.24 8.44 11.00
C ASN A 27 -10.67 7.52 9.85
N ALA A 28 -11.69 7.97 9.12
CA ALA A 28 -12.29 7.17 8.05
C ALA A 28 -11.31 6.86 6.91
N ALA A 29 -10.41 7.80 6.58
CA ALA A 29 -9.42 7.61 5.52
C ALA A 29 -8.51 6.41 5.81
N ASP A 30 -7.94 6.32 7.01
CA ASP A 30 -7.09 5.22 7.42
C ASP A 30 -7.86 3.91 7.58
N ALA A 31 -9.11 3.97 8.06
CA ALA A 31 -9.94 2.79 8.25
C ALA A 31 -10.37 2.11 6.94
N ARG A 32 -10.48 2.87 5.83
CA ARG A 32 -10.80 2.33 4.50
C ARG A 32 -9.70 1.44 3.92
N ARG A 33 -8.47 1.58 4.42
CA ARG A 33 -7.31 0.81 3.93
C ARG A 33 -7.36 -0.66 4.31
N CYS A 34 -8.05 -0.98 5.41
CA CYS A 34 -8.15 -2.35 5.91
C CYS A 34 -8.89 -3.25 4.91
N GLY A 35 -8.22 -4.30 4.41
CA GLY A 35 -8.78 -5.25 3.45
C GLY A 35 -8.77 -4.76 1.99
N GLY A 36 -8.19 -3.57 1.74
CA GLY A 36 -7.92 -3.03 0.40
C GLY A 36 -6.64 -3.61 -0.22
N PRO A 37 -5.92 -2.85 -1.08
CA PRO A 37 -4.70 -3.33 -1.76
C PRO A 37 -3.56 -3.75 -0.81
N VAL A 38 -3.56 -3.23 0.42
CA VAL A 38 -2.59 -3.62 1.47
C VAL A 38 -3.01 -4.89 2.23
N GLY A 39 -4.17 -5.47 1.90
CA GLY A 39 -4.74 -6.61 2.59
C GLY A 39 -5.18 -6.31 4.03
N TYR A 40 -5.33 -7.38 4.80
CA TYR A 40 -5.61 -7.33 6.23
C TYR A 40 -4.28 -7.37 6.99
N MET A 41 -3.88 -6.22 7.53
CA MET A 41 -2.73 -6.11 8.44
C MET A 41 -3.21 -5.73 9.83
N ASP A 42 -2.73 -6.43 10.86
CA ASP A 42 -3.07 -6.20 12.28
C ASP A 42 -3.05 -4.71 12.68
N ARG A 43 -1.97 -4.01 12.35
CA ARG A 43 -1.79 -2.59 12.68
C ARG A 43 -2.74 -1.62 11.96
N LEU A 44 -3.31 -2.02 10.82
CA LEU A 44 -4.21 -1.18 10.00
C LEU A 44 -5.68 -1.53 10.25
N CYS A 45 -5.96 -2.82 10.42
CA CYS A 45 -7.29 -3.34 10.61
C CYS A 45 -7.72 -3.37 12.08
N GLY A 46 -6.75 -3.30 13.00
CA GLY A 46 -6.92 -3.76 14.36
C GLY A 46 -6.95 -5.30 14.43
N THR A 47 -6.62 -5.82 15.61
CA THR A 47 -6.41 -7.24 15.83
C THR A 47 -7.65 -8.07 15.53
N ARG A 48 -8.85 -7.58 15.88
CA ARG A 48 -10.10 -8.31 15.60
C ARG A 48 -10.29 -8.57 14.10
N ARG A 49 -10.35 -7.51 13.29
CA ARG A 49 -10.58 -7.64 11.84
C ARG A 49 -9.46 -8.40 11.15
N TYR A 50 -8.22 -8.20 11.58
CA TYR A 50 -7.09 -8.95 11.06
C TYR A 50 -7.22 -10.45 11.33
N CYS A 51 -7.51 -10.85 12.57
CA CYS A 51 -7.68 -12.26 12.89
C CYS A 51 -8.92 -12.87 12.20
N GLU A 52 -10.05 -12.17 12.15
CA GLU A 52 -11.26 -12.64 11.46
C GLU A 52 -11.04 -12.84 9.94
N ALA A 53 -10.08 -12.14 9.34
CA ALA A 53 -9.76 -12.28 7.93
C ALA A 53 -9.15 -13.65 7.57
N PHE A 54 -8.55 -14.38 8.52
CA PHE A 54 -7.98 -15.70 8.22
C PHE A 54 -9.04 -16.73 7.84
N ASP A 55 -10.26 -16.62 8.38
CA ASP A 55 -11.38 -17.48 7.95
C ASP A 55 -12.26 -16.78 6.89
N GLY A 56 -12.37 -15.45 6.94
CA GLY A 56 -13.27 -14.68 6.06
C GLY A 56 -12.70 -14.27 4.71
N ALA A 57 -11.38 -14.09 4.63
CA ALA A 57 -10.65 -13.65 3.43
C ALA A 57 -9.17 -14.09 3.48
N PRO A 58 -8.87 -15.40 3.61
CA PRO A 58 -7.51 -15.90 3.85
C PRO A 58 -6.49 -15.42 2.82
N ASN A 59 -6.92 -15.30 1.56
CA ASN A 59 -6.12 -14.82 0.43
C ASN A 59 -5.80 -13.32 0.47
N ARG A 60 -6.30 -12.58 1.46
CA ARG A 60 -6.00 -11.16 1.72
C ARG A 60 -5.24 -10.95 3.02
N THR A 61 -4.73 -12.01 3.64
CA THR A 61 -3.92 -11.94 4.87
C THR A 61 -2.43 -12.06 4.53
N ASP A 62 -1.57 -12.00 5.55
CA ASP A 62 -0.14 -12.31 5.43
C ASP A 62 0.17 -13.81 5.60
N PHE A 63 -0.86 -14.67 5.65
CA PHE A 63 -0.76 -16.11 5.84
C PHE A 63 -0.01 -16.52 7.13
N ALA A 64 0.09 -15.61 8.11
CA ALA A 64 0.80 -15.87 9.37
C ALA A 64 0.10 -16.92 10.24
N PHE A 65 -1.20 -17.15 10.02
CA PHE A 65 -2.03 -18.09 10.76
C PHE A 65 -2.90 -18.92 9.82
N SER A 66 -3.31 -20.10 10.26
CA SER A 66 -4.22 -20.98 9.51
C SER A 66 -5.70 -20.73 9.79
N SER A 67 -6.02 -19.97 10.84
CA SER A 67 -7.40 -19.66 11.22
C SER A 67 -7.51 -18.46 12.16
N THR A 68 -8.72 -17.91 12.28
CA THR A 68 -9.05 -16.85 13.25
C THR A 68 -8.69 -17.28 14.68
N ALA A 69 -9.02 -18.52 15.04
CA ALA A 69 -8.81 -19.06 16.38
C ALA A 69 -7.34 -19.29 16.71
N GLU A 70 -6.50 -19.55 15.71
CA GLU A 70 -5.05 -19.58 15.90
C GLU A 70 -4.51 -18.16 16.09
N CYS A 71 -4.89 -17.22 15.23
CA CYS A 71 -4.46 -15.82 15.31
C CYS A 71 -4.70 -15.22 16.70
N PHE A 72 -5.90 -15.32 17.25
CA PHE A 72 -6.22 -14.74 18.57
C PHE A 72 -5.39 -15.33 19.72
N ARG A 73 -4.80 -16.53 19.60
CA ARG A 73 -3.93 -17.10 20.66
C ARG A 73 -2.59 -16.37 20.77
N PHE A 74 -2.19 -15.63 19.74
CA PHE A 74 -0.95 -14.86 19.74
C PHE A 74 -1.11 -13.44 20.30
N TYR A 75 -2.34 -13.03 20.63
CA TYR A 75 -2.65 -11.69 21.11
C TYR A 75 -3.13 -11.70 22.56
N GLU A 76 -2.88 -10.58 23.23
CA GLU A 76 -3.55 -10.27 24.49
C GLU A 76 -5.07 -10.24 24.28
N PRO A 77 -5.88 -10.60 25.30
CA PRO A 77 -7.33 -10.49 25.22
C PRO A 77 -7.77 -9.06 24.89
N GLU A 78 -8.81 -8.93 24.08
CA GLU A 78 -9.40 -7.64 23.77
C GLU A 78 -9.76 -6.88 25.06
N PRO A 79 -9.24 -5.65 25.25
CA PRO A 79 -9.59 -4.85 26.41
C PRO A 79 -11.09 -4.55 26.42
N LYS A 80 -11.75 -4.70 27.58
CA LYS A 80 -13.20 -4.43 27.74
C LYS A 80 -13.61 -2.99 27.39
N THR A 81 -12.66 -2.07 27.45
CA THR A 81 -12.85 -0.67 27.11
C THR A 81 -11.76 -0.27 26.13
N ARG A 82 -12.16 0.28 24.97
CA ARG A 82 -11.21 0.92 24.06
C ARG A 82 -10.53 2.06 24.82
N PRO A 83 -9.19 2.07 24.93
CA PRO A 83 -8.50 3.20 25.51
C PRO A 83 -8.88 4.44 24.70
N SER A 84 -9.41 5.49 25.34
CA SER A 84 -9.65 6.76 24.66
C SER A 84 -8.31 7.29 24.16
N ARG A 85 -8.10 7.33 22.85
CA ARG A 85 -6.87 7.88 22.27
C ARG A 85 -7.04 9.40 22.27
N GLY A 86 -6.60 10.04 23.34
CA GLY A 86 -7.01 11.44 23.54
C GLY A 86 -6.27 12.23 24.59
N GLN A 87 -5.03 11.88 24.87
CA GLN A 87 -3.98 12.85 25.18
C GLN A 87 -2.67 12.07 25.12
N PRO A 88 -1.63 12.53 24.39
CA PRO A 88 -0.29 12.19 24.85
C PRO A 88 -0.32 12.52 26.34
N ASN A 89 -0.01 11.56 27.21
CA ASN A 89 0.34 11.91 28.59
C ASN A 89 1.23 13.14 28.44
N SER A 90 0.84 14.31 28.94
CA SER A 90 1.53 15.58 28.66
C SER A 90 2.98 15.61 29.21
N ARG A 91 3.47 14.45 29.65
CA ARG A 91 4.80 14.12 30.13
C ARG A 91 5.62 13.29 29.13
N THR A 92 5.06 12.77 28.04
CA THR A 92 5.85 12.07 27.02
C THR A 92 6.56 13.13 26.18
N LYS A 93 7.89 13.18 26.30
CA LYS A 93 8.74 14.03 25.48
C LYS A 93 8.50 13.71 24.01
N LEU A 94 8.06 14.71 23.24
CA LEU A 94 7.88 14.57 21.79
C LEU A 94 9.22 14.24 21.12
N LEU A 95 9.15 13.42 20.07
CA LEU A 95 10.30 13.13 19.21
C LEU A 95 10.70 14.41 18.46
N PRO A 96 12.00 14.66 18.23
CA PRO A 96 12.43 15.85 17.50
C PRO A 96 11.98 15.80 16.04
N TRP A 97 11.66 16.95 15.45
CA TRP A 97 11.46 17.06 14.01
C TRP A 97 12.81 16.97 13.27
N ILE A 98 12.90 16.10 12.28
CA ILE A 98 14.10 15.86 11.46
C ILE A 98 13.84 16.33 10.04
N GLU A 99 14.67 17.24 9.54
CA GLU A 99 14.66 17.66 8.14
C GLU A 99 15.32 16.60 7.24
N PRO A 100 14.88 16.44 5.98
CA PRO A 100 15.42 15.45 5.06
C PRO A 100 16.91 15.64 4.80
N ASN A 101 17.65 14.54 4.68
CA ASN A 101 19.05 14.57 4.28
C ASN A 101 19.15 14.80 2.77
N SER A 102 19.54 16.01 2.37
CA SER A 102 19.63 16.40 0.95
C SER A 102 20.56 15.51 0.12
N LYS A 103 21.58 14.89 0.73
CA LYS A 103 22.48 13.94 0.03
C LYS A 103 21.83 12.59 -0.26
N LYS A 104 20.66 12.34 0.32
CA LYS A 104 19.91 11.08 0.24
C LYS A 104 18.51 11.27 -0.35
N ALA A 105 18.22 12.44 -0.93
CA ALA A 105 16.90 12.78 -1.44
C ALA A 105 16.37 11.75 -2.46
N GLU A 106 17.23 11.23 -3.33
CA GLU A 106 16.88 10.22 -4.33
C GLU A 106 16.42 8.89 -3.71
N GLU A 107 16.94 8.53 -2.54
CA GLU A 107 16.56 7.29 -1.84
C GLU A 107 15.14 7.38 -1.24
N CYS A 108 14.64 8.60 -1.06
CA CYS A 108 13.36 8.91 -0.41
C CYS A 108 12.23 9.23 -1.40
N GLY A 109 12.55 9.25 -2.70
CA GLY A 109 11.60 9.51 -3.78
C GLY A 109 10.59 8.38 -3.97
N ASP A 110 9.51 8.72 -4.65
CA ASP A 110 8.45 7.77 -5.01
C ASP A 110 8.99 6.79 -6.05
N GLY A 111 8.83 5.48 -5.79
CA GLY A 111 9.41 4.40 -6.61
C GLY A 111 10.82 3.97 -6.24
N SER A 112 11.46 4.58 -5.24
CA SER A 112 12.68 4.02 -4.65
C SER A 112 12.37 2.70 -3.93
N ILE A 113 13.25 1.71 -4.06
CA ILE A 113 13.16 0.45 -3.30
C ILE A 113 13.83 0.54 -1.92
N ARG A 114 14.41 1.69 -1.58
CA ARG A 114 15.13 1.89 -0.31
C ARG A 114 14.16 2.13 0.84
N PHE A 115 14.60 1.76 2.05
CA PHE A 115 13.86 2.03 3.28
C PHE A 115 13.67 3.53 3.49
N ILE A 116 12.45 3.91 3.84
CA ILE A 116 12.09 5.26 4.26
C ILE A 116 12.38 5.33 5.76
N THR A 117 13.53 5.91 6.10
CA THR A 117 13.91 6.16 7.49
C THR A 117 13.80 7.65 7.78
N GLU A 118 13.44 7.98 9.01
CA GLU A 118 13.36 9.38 9.43
C GLU A 118 14.70 10.11 9.28
N ALA A 119 15.82 9.44 9.58
CA ALA A 119 17.16 10.00 9.46
C ALA A 119 17.57 10.36 8.03
N ASN A 120 17.05 9.64 7.03
CA ASN A 120 17.37 9.90 5.62
C ASN A 120 16.33 10.81 4.96
N CYS A 121 15.05 10.53 5.22
CA CYS A 121 13.93 11.13 4.50
C CYS A 121 13.24 12.26 5.25
N GLY A 122 13.61 12.49 6.52
CA GLY A 122 12.97 13.48 7.39
C GLY A 122 11.62 13.00 7.93
N THR A 123 11.14 13.70 8.95
CA THR A 123 9.90 13.36 9.68
C THR A 123 8.68 13.37 8.76
N GLN A 124 8.53 14.39 7.91
CA GLN A 124 7.37 14.50 7.02
C GLN A 124 7.22 13.28 6.12
N ARG A 125 8.24 12.97 5.30
CA ARG A 125 8.19 11.86 4.34
C ARG A 125 8.05 10.51 5.02
N TYR A 126 8.73 10.33 6.15
CA TYR A 126 8.62 9.12 6.97
C TYR A 126 7.20 8.94 7.52
N CYS A 127 6.57 9.99 8.04
CA CYS A 127 5.20 9.93 8.51
C CYS A 127 4.18 9.75 7.36
N ASP A 128 4.39 10.38 6.21
CA ASP A 128 3.52 10.25 5.03
C ASP A 128 3.45 8.80 4.53
N ALA A 129 4.57 8.05 4.61
CA ALA A 129 4.60 6.64 4.23
C ALA A 129 3.60 5.77 5.02
N PHE A 130 3.24 6.16 6.25
CA PHE A 130 2.23 5.44 7.04
C PHE A 130 0.79 5.68 6.58
N ALA A 131 0.55 6.55 5.59
CA ALA A 131 -0.73 6.70 4.91
C ALA A 131 -0.87 5.82 3.65
N SER A 132 0.20 5.15 3.20
CA SER A 132 0.20 4.39 1.93
C SER A 132 0.81 2.99 2.04
N VAL A 133 0.83 2.26 0.92
CA VAL A 133 1.54 0.97 0.76
C VAL A 133 3.03 1.08 1.07
N GLU A 134 3.61 2.29 1.01
CA GLU A 134 5.02 2.51 1.30
C GLU A 134 5.37 2.34 2.78
N MET A 135 4.39 2.18 3.66
CA MET A 135 4.64 1.79 5.05
C MET A 135 5.44 0.48 5.16
N ALA A 136 5.40 -0.38 4.14
CA ALA A 136 6.21 -1.59 4.04
C ALA A 136 7.73 -1.28 3.98
N ARG A 137 8.09 -0.07 3.56
CA ARG A 137 9.48 0.44 3.51
C ARG A 137 9.90 1.16 4.79
N THR A 138 9.08 1.16 5.84
CA THR A 138 9.39 1.79 7.14
C THR A 138 9.80 0.74 8.17
N ASP A 139 10.24 1.17 9.35
CA ASP A 139 10.49 0.30 10.50
C ASP A 139 9.21 -0.10 11.25
N GLY A 140 8.04 0.36 10.80
CA GLY A 140 6.74 -0.02 11.34
C GLY A 140 6.43 0.48 12.75
N LYS A 141 7.16 1.47 13.27
CA LYS A 141 6.93 2.03 14.62
C LYS A 141 5.56 2.68 14.81
N PHE A 142 4.97 3.17 13.72
CA PHE A 142 3.67 3.83 13.73
C PHE A 142 2.64 3.04 12.93
N THR A 143 1.36 3.29 13.21
CA THR A 143 0.25 2.64 12.52
C THR A 143 -0.52 3.58 11.58
N SER A 144 -0.19 4.87 11.60
CA SER A 144 -0.84 5.92 10.79
C SER A 144 0.03 7.16 10.68
N LYS A 145 -0.17 7.93 9.60
CA LYS A 145 0.45 9.26 9.41
C LYS A 145 0.12 10.19 10.58
N ALA A 146 -1.15 10.27 10.97
CA ALA A 146 -1.60 11.09 12.09
C ALA A 146 -0.93 10.70 13.42
N GLY A 147 -0.83 9.39 13.71
CA GLY A 147 -0.15 8.90 14.90
C GLY A 147 1.36 9.19 14.90
N CYS A 148 1.99 9.11 13.72
CA CYS A 148 3.39 9.48 13.54
C CYS A 148 3.62 10.98 13.80
N LEU A 149 2.86 11.86 13.12
CA LEU A 149 3.01 13.30 13.28
C LEU A 149 2.72 13.78 14.71
N ALA A 150 1.70 13.21 15.38
CA ALA A 150 1.37 13.55 16.76
C ALA A 150 2.45 13.16 17.79
N ALA A 151 3.33 12.22 17.44
CA ALA A 151 4.45 11.82 18.29
C ALA A 151 5.68 12.73 18.16
N HIS A 152 5.71 13.60 17.14
CA HIS A 152 6.82 14.50 16.85
C HIS A 152 6.52 15.93 17.27
N ALA A 153 7.57 16.69 17.54
CA ALA A 153 7.51 18.14 17.63
C ALA A 153 7.01 18.70 16.28
N PRO A 154 6.25 19.82 16.29
CA PRO A 154 5.79 20.44 15.05
C PRO A 154 6.97 20.86 14.17
N ARG A 155 6.78 20.82 12.86
CA ARG A 155 7.74 21.36 11.89
C ARG A 155 8.07 22.82 12.24
N PRO A 156 9.35 23.20 12.31
CA PRO A 156 9.72 24.60 12.53
C PRO A 156 9.09 25.52 11.48
N ALA A 157 8.46 26.61 11.92
CA ALA A 157 7.89 27.61 11.02
C ALA A 157 9.03 28.32 10.26
N GLY A 158 8.98 28.38 8.92
CA GLY A 158 10.07 29.03 8.19
C GLY A 158 9.96 29.14 6.68
N SER A 159 9.14 28.35 5.99
CA SER A 159 9.03 28.43 4.53
C SER A 159 7.58 28.54 4.10
N LYS A 160 7.22 29.64 3.44
CA LYS A 160 6.12 29.59 2.47
C LYS A 160 6.59 28.67 1.35
N GLU A 161 6.02 27.48 1.28
CA GLU A 161 6.32 26.57 0.18
C GLU A 161 5.79 27.21 -1.11
N ALA A 162 6.66 27.31 -2.12
CA ALA A 162 6.22 27.66 -3.46
C ALA A 162 5.24 26.59 -3.95
N LYS A 163 4.25 27.01 -4.74
CA LYS A 163 3.35 26.07 -5.42
C LYS A 163 4.17 25.15 -6.33
N TRP A 164 3.76 23.90 -6.40
CA TRP A 164 4.37 22.88 -7.23
C TRP A 164 3.89 23.07 -8.68
N PRO A 165 4.77 22.94 -9.69
CA PRO A 165 4.35 23.14 -11.07
C PRO A 165 3.31 22.08 -11.48
N TRP A 166 2.37 22.45 -12.34
CA TRP A 166 1.50 21.46 -12.97
C TRP A 166 2.27 20.69 -14.04
N ILE A 167 2.28 19.36 -13.96
CA ILE A 167 2.96 18.49 -14.92
C ILE A 167 1.99 17.48 -15.57
N GLU A 168 2.22 17.16 -16.84
CA GLU A 168 1.40 16.20 -17.61
C GLU A 168 1.66 14.73 -17.24
N GLY A 169 2.82 14.47 -16.62
CA GLY A 169 3.35 13.12 -16.44
C GLY A 169 4.00 12.57 -17.71
N LYS A 170 4.93 11.63 -17.53
CA LYS A 170 5.57 10.87 -18.62
C LYS A 170 5.35 9.39 -18.36
N ASP A 171 4.28 8.85 -18.93
CA ASP A 171 3.90 7.44 -18.76
C ASP A 171 4.35 6.56 -19.93
N ASP A 172 5.64 6.67 -20.30
CA ASP A 172 6.23 6.01 -21.47
C ASP A 172 6.08 4.47 -21.41
N PHE A 173 5.93 3.93 -20.21
CA PHE A 173 5.78 2.49 -19.96
C PHE A 173 4.35 2.07 -19.58
N ARG A 174 3.38 2.99 -19.61
CA ARG A 174 1.97 2.72 -19.28
C ARG A 174 1.80 2.09 -17.88
N LYS A 175 2.52 2.64 -16.90
CA LYS A 175 2.56 2.20 -15.51
C LYS A 175 1.72 3.07 -14.57
N CYS A 176 1.16 4.17 -15.06
CA CYS A 176 0.36 5.05 -14.23
C CYS A 176 -0.84 4.31 -13.61
N GLY A 177 -0.94 4.38 -12.29
CA GLY A 177 -2.01 3.74 -11.52
C GLY A 177 -1.75 2.27 -11.22
N ILE A 178 -0.86 1.58 -11.95
CA ILE A 178 -0.48 0.19 -11.65
C ILE A 178 0.55 0.17 -10.51
N GLU A 179 1.68 0.84 -10.70
CA GLU A 179 2.75 0.95 -9.67
C GLU A 179 2.47 2.10 -8.70
N GLY A 180 1.20 2.42 -8.51
CA GLY A 180 0.74 3.61 -7.80
C GLY A 180 0.61 4.86 -8.66
N TRP A 181 0.02 5.89 -8.06
CA TRP A 181 -0.24 7.17 -8.68
C TRP A 181 0.91 8.11 -8.37
N ARG A 182 1.96 8.07 -9.20
CA ARG A 182 3.17 8.90 -9.02
C ARG A 182 3.12 10.09 -9.95
N GLU A 183 3.23 11.30 -9.42
CA GLU A 183 3.08 12.53 -10.21
C GLU A 183 4.00 12.62 -11.44
N PRO A 184 5.30 12.28 -11.38
CA PRO A 184 6.18 12.36 -12.55
C PRO A 184 5.75 11.45 -13.72
N ILE A 185 5.00 10.38 -13.43
CA ILE A 185 4.54 9.39 -14.40
C ILE A 185 3.10 9.70 -14.80
N CYS A 186 2.22 9.90 -13.82
CA CYS A 186 0.79 10.07 -13.99
C CYS A 186 0.33 11.48 -14.33
N GLY A 187 1.14 12.49 -14.02
CA GLY A 187 0.76 13.90 -14.07
C GLY A 187 -0.01 14.35 -12.84
N THR A 188 -0.09 15.67 -12.66
CA THR A 188 -0.69 16.32 -11.48
C THR A 188 -2.16 15.96 -11.32
N GLN A 189 -2.96 15.91 -12.40
CA GLN A 189 -4.39 15.60 -12.31
C GLN A 189 -4.63 14.21 -11.68
N ARG A 190 -4.09 13.15 -12.32
CA ARG A 190 -4.27 11.77 -11.85
C ARG A 190 -3.68 11.56 -10.45
N TYR A 191 -2.51 12.16 -10.18
CA TYR A 191 -1.89 12.11 -8.87
C TYR A 191 -2.77 12.72 -7.77
N CYS A 192 -3.31 13.92 -8.00
CA CYS A 192 -4.15 14.58 -7.00
C CYS A 192 -5.51 13.89 -6.84
N ASP A 193 -6.17 13.49 -7.94
CA ASP A 193 -7.46 12.80 -7.91
C ASP A 193 -7.37 11.46 -7.14
N ALA A 194 -6.20 10.79 -7.19
CA ALA A 194 -5.97 9.52 -6.52
C ALA A 194 -6.03 9.60 -4.98
N PHE A 195 -5.82 10.76 -4.37
CA PHE A 195 -5.93 10.88 -2.90
C PHE A 195 -7.35 10.61 -2.38
N ASP A 196 -8.38 10.85 -3.19
CA ASP A 196 -9.76 10.56 -2.81
C ASP A 196 -10.22 9.19 -3.34
N LEU A 197 -9.61 8.70 -4.42
CA LEU A 197 -9.97 7.45 -5.10
C LEU A 197 -9.27 6.22 -4.48
N GLU A 198 -7.94 6.28 -4.34
CA GLU A 198 -7.07 5.19 -3.89
C GLU A 198 -5.90 5.75 -3.05
N PRO A 199 -6.19 6.30 -1.86
CA PRO A 199 -5.19 6.95 -1.00
C PRO A 199 -4.02 6.04 -0.61
N GLU A 200 -4.21 4.72 -0.66
CA GLU A 200 -3.19 3.73 -0.35
C GLU A 200 -2.11 3.64 -1.43
N MET A 201 -2.46 4.01 -2.66
CA MET A 201 -1.62 3.90 -3.87
C MET A 201 -0.91 5.23 -4.23
N VAL A 202 -1.10 6.28 -3.43
CA VAL A 202 -0.34 7.54 -3.47
C VAL A 202 0.67 7.57 -2.31
N ASN A 203 1.62 8.50 -2.31
CA ASN A 203 2.67 8.59 -1.28
C ASN A 203 2.21 9.08 0.10
N GLY A 204 0.92 9.37 0.29
CA GLY A 204 0.35 9.81 1.57
C GLY A 204 0.62 11.27 1.94
N ARG A 205 1.22 12.06 1.05
CA ARG A 205 1.63 13.44 1.32
C ARG A 205 0.48 14.38 1.65
N PHE A 206 -0.61 14.25 0.91
CA PHE A 206 -1.83 15.02 1.12
C PHE A 206 -2.91 14.14 1.73
N ASP A 207 -3.89 14.74 2.40
CA ASP A 207 -5.03 14.03 2.98
C ASP A 207 -6.23 14.00 2.04
N SER A 208 -6.21 14.79 0.94
CA SER A 208 -7.28 14.86 -0.06
C SER A 208 -6.81 15.40 -1.42
N SER A 209 -7.61 15.19 -2.46
CA SER A 209 -7.37 15.79 -3.77
C SER A 209 -7.36 17.33 -3.72
N SER A 210 -8.27 17.93 -2.93
CA SER A 210 -8.37 19.39 -2.79
C SER A 210 -7.11 19.99 -2.18
N GLU A 211 -6.51 19.33 -1.18
CA GLU A 211 -5.25 19.78 -0.59
C GLU A 211 -4.11 19.68 -1.60
N CYS A 212 -4.04 18.56 -2.33
CA CYS A 212 -3.07 18.36 -3.39
C CYS A 212 -3.16 19.47 -4.46
N TYR A 213 -4.34 19.76 -5.00
CA TYR A 213 -4.51 20.83 -6.00
C TYR A 213 -4.19 22.22 -5.44
N ALA A 214 -4.48 22.49 -4.17
CA ALA A 214 -4.14 23.77 -3.55
C ALA A 214 -2.61 24.00 -3.49
N ALA A 215 -1.85 22.92 -3.32
CA ALA A 215 -0.39 22.92 -3.30
C ALA A 215 0.25 23.08 -4.70
N HIS A 216 -0.51 22.90 -5.78
CA HIS A 216 -0.03 23.04 -7.16
C HIS A 216 -0.40 24.39 -7.79
N GLU A 217 0.33 24.74 -8.84
CA GLU A 217 -0.08 25.73 -9.82
C GLU A 217 -1.41 25.33 -10.47
N PRO A 218 -2.23 26.29 -10.92
CA PRO A 218 -3.49 25.99 -11.58
C PRO A 218 -3.29 25.12 -12.82
N MET A 219 -4.27 24.26 -13.10
CA MET A 219 -4.33 23.49 -14.34
C MET A 219 -4.20 24.41 -15.56
N PRO A 220 -3.29 24.11 -16.51
CA PRO A 220 -3.10 24.89 -17.71
C PRO A 220 -4.39 25.04 -18.53
N ALA A 221 -4.57 26.20 -19.16
CA ALA A 221 -5.68 26.42 -20.07
C ALA A 221 -5.61 25.44 -21.25
N GLY A 222 -6.73 24.78 -21.57
CA GLY A 222 -6.80 23.79 -22.64
C GLY A 222 -6.33 22.38 -22.25
N TYR A 223 -5.97 22.14 -20.98
CA TYR A 223 -5.65 20.80 -20.50
C TYR A 223 -6.83 19.84 -20.71
N VAL A 224 -6.57 18.70 -21.34
CA VAL A 224 -7.57 17.64 -21.53
C VAL A 224 -7.47 16.67 -20.37
N LYS A 225 -8.53 16.61 -19.55
CA LYS A 225 -8.57 15.70 -18.41
C LYS A 225 -8.41 14.25 -18.85
N LYS A 226 -7.46 13.56 -18.22
CA LYS A 226 -7.20 12.14 -18.39
C LYS A 226 -8.15 11.31 -17.52
N SER A 227 -8.47 10.11 -17.99
CA SER A 227 -9.24 9.11 -17.23
C SER A 227 -8.52 8.73 -15.94
N MET A 228 -9.25 8.35 -14.88
CA MET A 228 -8.67 7.73 -13.68
C MET A 228 -8.51 6.20 -13.81
N LYS A 229 -8.77 5.65 -14.99
CA LYS A 229 -8.45 4.25 -15.29
C LYS A 229 -6.93 4.09 -15.48
N MET A 230 -6.42 2.91 -15.12
CA MET A 230 -5.02 2.53 -15.36
C MET A 230 -4.74 2.43 -16.86
N ALA A 231 -3.53 2.76 -17.27
CA ALA A 231 -3.15 2.70 -18.66
C ALA A 231 -3.14 1.24 -19.17
N TRP A 232 -3.80 0.96 -20.29
CA TRP A 232 -3.75 -0.36 -20.91
C TRP A 232 -2.32 -0.70 -21.35
N HIS A 233 -1.77 -1.82 -20.91
CA HIS A 233 -0.43 -2.26 -21.29
C HIS A 233 -0.51 -3.55 -22.11
N SER A 234 0.09 -3.54 -23.28
CA SER A 234 0.24 -4.75 -24.11
C SER A 234 1.69 -5.19 -24.05
N SER A 235 1.92 -6.45 -23.69
CA SER A 235 3.23 -7.09 -23.74
C SER A 235 3.52 -7.56 -25.16
N ASP A 236 4.80 -7.62 -25.52
CA ASP A 236 5.18 -8.24 -26.78
C ASP A 236 4.86 -9.76 -26.77
N PRO A 237 4.69 -10.38 -27.94
CA PRO A 237 4.28 -11.79 -28.02
C PRO A 237 5.19 -12.78 -27.30
N LEU A 238 6.50 -12.52 -27.23
CA LEU A 238 7.45 -13.42 -26.56
C LEU A 238 7.28 -13.30 -25.04
N THR A 239 7.18 -12.07 -24.52
CA THR A 239 6.92 -11.85 -23.09
C THR A 239 5.59 -12.44 -22.68
N ARG A 240 4.53 -12.27 -23.49
CA ARG A 240 3.22 -12.89 -23.22
C ARG A 240 3.30 -14.42 -23.15
N ALA A 241 3.92 -15.05 -24.16
CA ALA A 241 4.06 -16.50 -24.19
C ALA A 241 4.87 -17.03 -23.00
N TRP A 242 5.92 -16.31 -22.59
CA TRP A 242 6.69 -16.64 -21.39
C TRP A 242 5.83 -16.55 -20.13
N CYS A 243 5.09 -15.46 -19.94
CA CYS A 243 4.19 -15.30 -18.80
C CYS A 243 3.12 -16.39 -18.71
N ASP A 244 2.52 -16.76 -19.84
CA ASP A 244 1.53 -17.84 -19.91
C ASP A 244 2.14 -19.19 -19.51
N SER A 245 3.39 -19.46 -19.92
CA SER A 245 4.09 -20.73 -19.61
C SER A 245 4.53 -20.85 -18.16
N GLU A 246 4.91 -19.74 -17.52
CA GLU A 246 5.40 -19.70 -16.14
C GLU A 246 4.27 -19.47 -15.12
N LEU A 247 3.02 -19.32 -15.58
CA LEU A 247 1.88 -18.87 -14.76
C LEU A 247 2.22 -17.60 -13.98
N PHE A 248 2.88 -16.65 -14.66
CA PHE A 248 3.43 -15.45 -14.08
C PHE A 248 2.51 -14.25 -14.36
N TRP A 249 1.82 -13.79 -13.32
CA TRP A 249 0.76 -12.78 -13.44
C TRP A 249 1.25 -11.38 -13.02
N HIS A 250 2.22 -10.86 -13.76
CA HIS A 250 2.87 -9.58 -13.47
C HIS A 250 2.54 -8.52 -14.53
N ILE A 251 2.63 -7.23 -14.19
CA ILE A 251 2.28 -6.17 -15.16
C ILE A 251 3.12 -6.21 -16.43
N SER A 252 4.35 -6.71 -16.39
CA SER A 252 5.18 -6.91 -17.59
C SER A 252 4.55 -7.85 -18.62
N CYS A 253 3.56 -8.66 -18.20
CA CYS A 253 2.84 -9.60 -19.06
C CYS A 253 1.67 -8.95 -19.81
N GLY A 254 1.47 -7.63 -19.65
CA GLY A 254 0.30 -6.94 -20.19
C GLY A 254 -0.86 -6.90 -19.20
N SER A 255 -1.83 -6.03 -19.45
CA SER A 255 -3.05 -5.89 -18.66
C SER A 255 -3.83 -7.19 -18.60
N ASP A 256 -3.92 -7.93 -19.71
CA ASP A 256 -4.56 -9.25 -19.75
C ASP A 256 -3.86 -10.26 -18.83
N GLY A 257 -2.54 -10.37 -18.92
CA GLY A 257 -1.76 -11.29 -18.09
C GLY A 257 -1.81 -10.92 -16.61
N TYR A 258 -1.64 -9.64 -16.29
CA TYR A 258 -1.77 -9.15 -14.91
C TYR A 258 -3.17 -9.42 -14.34
N CYS A 259 -4.23 -9.12 -15.09
CA CYS A 259 -5.60 -9.34 -14.61
C CYS A 259 -5.97 -10.83 -14.55
N GLY A 260 -5.46 -11.67 -15.46
CA GLY A 260 -5.78 -13.10 -15.50
C GLY A 260 -5.36 -13.86 -14.23
N GLY A 261 -4.38 -13.36 -13.48
CA GLY A 261 -3.97 -13.94 -12.21
C GLY A 261 -5.03 -13.90 -11.11
N TYR A 262 -5.99 -12.96 -11.19
CA TYR A 262 -6.96 -12.74 -10.12
C TYR A 262 -7.95 -13.90 -9.92
N ASP A 263 -8.26 -14.65 -10.98
CA ASP A 263 -9.14 -15.81 -10.89
C ASP A 263 -8.37 -17.14 -10.71
N ILE A 264 -7.03 -17.11 -10.81
CA ILE A 264 -6.16 -18.30 -10.80
C ILE A 264 -5.42 -18.41 -9.47
N ASP A 265 -4.66 -17.38 -9.12
CA ASP A 265 -3.81 -17.35 -7.94
C ASP A 265 -3.81 -15.96 -7.32
N PHE A 266 -4.91 -15.68 -6.63
CA PHE A 266 -5.12 -14.42 -5.93
C PHE A 266 -3.97 -14.08 -4.96
N ASN A 267 -3.31 -15.09 -4.39
CA ASN A 267 -2.25 -14.90 -3.40
C ASN A 267 -1.00 -14.20 -3.98
N ASN A 268 -0.83 -14.25 -5.31
CA ASN A 268 0.26 -13.59 -6.03
C ASN A 268 -0.18 -12.30 -6.74
N THR A 269 -1.40 -11.83 -6.48
CA THR A 269 -1.92 -10.54 -6.99
C THR A 269 -2.00 -9.51 -5.86
N ASP A 270 -1.96 -8.21 -6.18
CA ASP A 270 -1.94 -7.11 -5.20
C ASP A 270 -3.28 -6.85 -4.46
N ALA A 271 -4.18 -7.85 -4.45
CA ALA A 271 -5.48 -7.87 -3.77
C ALA A 271 -6.43 -6.68 -4.09
N ARG A 272 -6.08 -5.85 -5.07
CA ARG A 272 -6.81 -4.63 -5.42
C ARG A 272 -8.15 -4.92 -6.08
N PHE A 273 -8.21 -5.99 -6.86
CA PHE A 273 -9.43 -6.43 -7.55
C PHE A 273 -10.01 -7.70 -6.92
N LEU A 274 -11.29 -7.98 -7.21
CA LEU A 274 -11.97 -9.19 -6.73
C LEU A 274 -11.97 -10.30 -7.79
N SER A 275 -11.76 -9.95 -9.04
CA SER A 275 -11.81 -10.85 -10.19
C SER A 275 -11.02 -10.28 -11.37
N THR A 276 -10.74 -11.11 -12.37
CA THR A 276 -10.17 -10.66 -13.65
C THR A 276 -11.03 -9.56 -14.29
N ALA A 277 -12.36 -9.72 -14.25
CA ALA A 277 -13.29 -8.77 -14.85
C ALA A 277 -13.26 -7.40 -14.15
N ASP A 278 -13.19 -7.38 -12.83
CA ASP A 278 -13.06 -6.14 -12.06
C ASP A 278 -11.72 -5.45 -12.34
N CYS A 279 -10.64 -6.23 -12.46
CA CYS A 279 -9.33 -5.74 -12.85
C CYS A 279 -9.36 -5.08 -14.24
N LEU A 280 -9.84 -5.79 -15.26
CA LEU A 280 -9.90 -5.28 -16.64
C LEU A 280 -10.77 -4.01 -16.76
N LYS A 281 -11.85 -3.91 -15.99
CA LYS A 281 -12.71 -2.72 -15.96
C LYS A 281 -11.98 -1.46 -15.44
N ALA A 282 -10.97 -1.65 -14.60
CA ALA A 282 -10.16 -0.57 -14.05
C ALA A 282 -9.12 -0.04 -15.04
N PHE A 283 -8.92 -0.71 -16.18
CA PHE A 283 -8.05 -0.25 -17.26
C PHE A 283 -8.80 0.63 -18.28
N GLU A 284 -8.03 1.50 -18.93
CA GLU A 284 -8.42 2.20 -20.16
C GLU A 284 -8.81 1.17 -21.23
N ASP A 285 -9.60 1.63 -22.20
CA ASP A 285 -10.00 0.77 -23.30
C ASP A 285 -8.75 0.38 -24.11
N ARG A 286 -8.69 -0.90 -24.52
CA ARG A 286 -7.59 -1.44 -25.30
C ARG A 286 -7.40 -0.62 -26.60
N PRO A 287 -6.19 -0.17 -26.92
CA PRO A 287 -5.93 0.58 -28.15
C PRO A 287 -6.37 -0.21 -29.39
N PRO A 288 -6.91 0.46 -30.44
CA PRO A 288 -7.37 -0.22 -31.65
C PRO A 288 -6.29 -1.06 -32.33
N GLU A 289 -5.03 -0.61 -32.32
CA GLU A 289 -3.89 -1.36 -32.86
C GLU A 289 -3.76 -2.75 -32.23
N ASP A 290 -3.97 -2.85 -30.92
CA ASP A 290 -3.84 -4.11 -30.18
C ASP A 290 -5.05 -5.03 -30.43
N GLN A 291 -6.22 -4.47 -30.75
CA GLN A 291 -7.42 -5.26 -31.05
C GLN A 291 -7.34 -5.97 -32.41
N ALA A 292 -6.66 -5.36 -33.38
CA ALA A 292 -6.54 -5.90 -34.74
C ALA A 292 -5.67 -7.17 -34.80
N GLU A 293 -4.61 -7.25 -33.99
CA GLU A 293 -3.70 -8.41 -33.95
C GLU A 293 -4.38 -9.68 -33.44
N GLU A 294 -5.33 -9.56 -32.49
CA GLU A 294 -6.04 -10.73 -31.94
C GLU A 294 -7.07 -11.30 -32.91
N GLY A 295 -7.76 -10.43 -33.66
CA GLY A 295 -8.67 -10.84 -34.72
C GLY A 295 -7.96 -11.64 -35.81
N SER A 296 -6.71 -11.31 -36.13
CA SER A 296 -5.93 -12.03 -37.12
C SER A 296 -5.45 -13.42 -36.64
N ARG A 297 -5.34 -13.66 -35.34
CA ARG A 297 -4.94 -14.97 -34.78
C ARG A 297 -6.09 -15.97 -34.70
N ARG A 298 -7.29 -15.53 -34.31
CA ARG A 298 -8.47 -16.43 -34.27
C ARG A 298 -8.81 -17.03 -35.63
N VAL A 299 -8.49 -16.33 -36.72
CA VAL A 299 -8.71 -16.81 -38.09
C VAL A 299 -7.69 -17.88 -38.52
N VAL A 300 -6.58 -18.05 -37.79
CA VAL A 300 -5.53 -19.04 -38.10
C VAL A 300 -5.71 -20.34 -37.30
N GLU A 301 -6.50 -20.30 -36.21
CA GLU A 301 -6.76 -21.44 -35.32
C GLU A 301 -8.12 -22.12 -35.54
N GLU A 302 -8.94 -21.63 -36.49
CA GLU A 302 -10.13 -22.33 -37.03
C GLU A 302 -9.78 -23.13 -38.30
#